data_AF-A0A443VIW2-F1
#
_entry.id   AF-A0A443VIW2-F1
#
_cell.length_a   1.000
_cell.length_b   1.000
_cell.length_c   1.000
_cell.angle_alpha   90.00
_cell.angle_beta   90.00
_cell.angle_gamma   90.00
#
_symmetry.space_group_name_H-M   'P 1'
#
loop_
_entity.id
_entity.type
_entity.pdbx_description
1 polymer ?
#
loop_
_entity_poly.entity_id
_entity_poly.type
_entity_poly.pdbx_seq_one_letter_code
_entity_poly.pdbx_strand_id
1 'polypeptide(L)'
;MNDPLTMSFAVRLCSADMSCGFISVTPVLDNRAELIQQRLNWYHQWLHSLSCQLQKERPVPQDIFPLLLQQAVELTAADILSDAIALAPVLYDRDSKIMESVTTYFSWLQTCTLSDPEDNDMTVLENPSTE
;
A
#
# COMPACT_ATOMS: atom_id res chain seq x y z
N MET A 1 19.15 0.31 5.10
CA MET A 1 19.05 -0.34 3.78
C MET A 1 18.98 -1.86 3.83
N ASN A 2 18.99 -2.50 5.01
CA ASN A 2 18.73 -3.94 5.16
C ASN A 2 17.52 -4.14 6.09
N ASP A 3 16.34 -3.73 5.64
CA ASP A 3 15.10 -4.02 6.36
C ASP A 3 14.38 -5.19 5.68
N PRO A 4 14.40 -6.41 6.27
CA PRO A 4 13.77 -7.58 5.68
C PRO A 4 12.27 -7.39 5.42
N LEU A 5 11.61 -6.53 6.20
CA LEU A 5 10.17 -6.28 6.07
C LEU A 5 9.86 -5.55 4.77
N THR A 6 10.49 -4.39 4.55
CA THR A 6 10.27 -3.61 3.32
C THR A 6 10.79 -4.32 2.07
N MET A 7 11.79 -5.20 2.19
CA MET A 7 12.17 -6.10 1.09
C MET A 7 11.07 -7.11 0.76
N SER A 8 10.44 -7.73 1.75
CA SER A 8 9.30 -8.66 1.53
C SER A 8 8.15 -7.97 0.78
N PHE A 9 7.85 -6.72 1.16
CA PHE A 9 6.82 -5.92 0.50
C PHE A 9 7.23 -5.50 -0.93
N ALA A 10 8.50 -5.17 -1.15
CA ALA A 10 9.03 -4.90 -2.48
C ALA A 10 8.91 -6.10 -3.41
N VAL A 11 9.18 -7.32 -2.89
CA VAL A 11 8.95 -8.57 -3.62
C VAL A 11 7.48 -8.71 -4.01
N ARG A 12 6.54 -8.42 -3.10
CA ARG A 12 5.11 -8.51 -3.40
C ARG A 12 4.69 -7.59 -4.55
N LEU A 13 5.09 -6.32 -4.54
CA LEU A 13 4.77 -5.38 -5.63
C LEU A 13 5.49 -5.73 -6.94
N CYS A 14 6.77 -6.10 -6.88
CA CYS A 14 7.51 -6.53 -8.07
C CYS A 14 6.91 -7.78 -8.71
N SER A 15 6.42 -8.73 -7.90
CA SER A 15 5.73 -9.92 -8.42
C SER A 15 4.43 -9.55 -9.15
N ALA A 16 3.72 -8.51 -8.68
CA ALA A 16 2.54 -8.00 -9.36
C ALA A 16 2.91 -7.36 -10.72
N ASP A 17 3.99 -6.58 -10.77
CA ASP A 17 4.53 -6.01 -12.02
C ASP A 17 4.97 -7.08 -13.03
N MET A 18 5.56 -8.17 -12.55
CA MET A 18 5.90 -9.32 -13.41
C MET A 18 4.64 -10.01 -13.94
N SER A 19 3.59 -10.10 -13.12
CA SER A 19 2.38 -10.85 -13.43
C SER A 19 1.44 -10.08 -14.36
N CYS A 20 1.34 -8.75 -14.22
CA CYS A 20 0.56 -7.90 -15.11
C CYS A 20 1.28 -7.57 -16.43
N GLY A 21 2.54 -7.97 -16.57
CA GLY A 21 3.33 -7.78 -17.80
C GLY A 21 4.09 -6.45 -17.86
N PHE A 22 4.13 -5.66 -16.78
CA PHE A 22 4.97 -4.46 -16.69
C PHE A 22 6.45 -4.82 -16.83
N ILE A 23 6.87 -5.91 -16.18
CA ILE A 23 8.11 -6.59 -16.53
C ILE A 23 7.78 -7.75 -17.46
N SER A 24 7.99 -7.53 -18.76
CA SER A 24 7.73 -8.54 -19.80
C SER A 24 8.43 -9.87 -19.50
N VAL A 25 7.76 -10.98 -19.84
CA VAL A 25 8.34 -12.33 -19.78
C VAL A 25 9.50 -12.47 -20.76
N THR A 26 9.43 -11.77 -21.89
CA THR A 26 10.43 -11.78 -22.97
C THR A 26 10.76 -10.33 -23.35
N PRO A 27 11.55 -9.60 -22.55
CA PRO A 27 11.96 -8.26 -22.91
C PRO A 27 12.85 -8.28 -24.16
N VAL A 28 12.77 -7.23 -24.98
CA VAL A 28 13.46 -7.14 -26.28
C VAL A 28 14.99 -7.26 -26.14
N LEU A 29 15.54 -6.76 -25.03
CA LEU A 29 16.98 -6.74 -24.77
C LEU A 29 17.46 -7.94 -23.94
N ASP A 30 16.60 -8.95 -23.70
CA ASP A 30 16.88 -10.12 -22.86
C ASP A 30 17.40 -9.78 -21.44
N ASN A 31 17.05 -8.58 -20.95
CA ASN A 31 17.55 -8.00 -19.70
C ASN A 31 16.54 -8.13 -18.54
N ARG A 32 15.78 -9.23 -18.52
CA ARG A 32 14.67 -9.40 -17.59
C ARG A 32 15.13 -9.39 -16.13
N ALA A 33 16.26 -10.03 -15.85
CA ALA A 33 16.80 -10.14 -14.49
C ALA A 33 17.19 -8.75 -13.94
N GLU A 34 17.81 -7.92 -14.78
CA GLU A 34 18.18 -6.55 -14.45
C GLU A 34 16.95 -5.69 -14.19
N LEU A 35 15.90 -5.81 -15.01
CA LEU A 35 14.64 -5.09 -14.80
C LEU A 35 13.98 -5.46 -13.47
N ILE A 36 13.96 -6.76 -13.12
CA ILE A 36 13.45 -7.24 -11.82
C ILE A 36 14.30 -6.65 -10.68
N GLN A 37 15.62 -6.70 -10.79
CA GLN A 37 16.51 -6.19 -9.75
C GLN A 37 16.35 -4.68 -9.55
N GLN A 38 16.28 -3.91 -10.64
CA GLN A 38 16.04 -2.48 -10.59
C GLN A 38 14.71 -2.16 -9.93
N ARG A 39 13.64 -2.89 -10.30
CA ARG A 39 12.32 -2.66 -9.75
C ARG A 39 12.23 -3.03 -8.26
N LEU A 40 12.85 -4.13 -7.84
CA LEU A 40 12.97 -4.51 -6.43
C LEU A 40 13.71 -3.44 -5.63
N ASN A 41 14.85 -2.95 -6.14
CA ASN A 41 15.62 -1.90 -5.46
C ASN A 41 14.82 -0.61 -5.31
N TRP A 42 14.09 -0.22 -6.37
CA TRP A 42 13.23 0.95 -6.33
C TRP A 42 12.14 0.82 -5.26
N TYR A 43 11.37 -0.28 -5.28
CA TYR A 43 10.33 -0.52 -4.28
C TYR A 43 10.89 -0.56 -2.86
N HIS A 44 12.00 -1.25 -2.63
CA HIS A 44 12.60 -1.38 -1.30
C HIS A 44 13.05 -0.02 -0.76
N GLN A 45 13.74 0.80 -1.58
CA GLN A 45 14.17 2.13 -1.18
C GLN A 45 12.99 3.06 -0.85
N TRP A 46 11.96 3.02 -1.70
CA TRP A 46 10.76 3.81 -1.50
C TRP A 46 9.97 3.35 -0.26
N LEU A 47 9.69 2.06 -0.11
CA LEU A 47 8.94 1.51 1.04
C LEU A 47 9.67 1.73 2.36
N HIS A 48 11.00 1.65 2.38
CA HIS A 48 11.79 2.02 3.55
C HIS A 48 11.60 3.50 3.91
N SER A 49 11.64 4.39 2.92
CA SER A 49 11.43 5.83 3.13
C SER A 49 10.01 6.13 3.62
N LEU A 50 9.00 5.52 2.98
CA LEU A 50 7.60 5.62 3.38
C LEU A 50 7.38 5.11 4.81
N SER A 51 7.96 3.96 5.15
CA SER A 51 7.86 3.38 6.49
C SER A 51 8.39 4.34 7.56
N CYS A 52 9.59 4.90 7.35
CA CYS A 52 10.15 5.92 8.23
C CYS A 52 9.29 7.19 8.32
N GLN A 53 8.63 7.60 7.24
CA GLN A 53 7.75 8.76 7.22
C GLN A 53 6.44 8.50 8.00
N LEU A 54 5.75 7.40 7.69
CA LEU A 54 4.48 7.03 8.31
C LEU A 54 4.62 6.86 9.82
N GLN A 55 5.70 6.22 10.30
CA GLN A 55 5.95 6.07 11.74
C GLN A 55 6.17 7.41 12.46
N LYS A 56 6.66 8.44 11.78
CA LYS A 56 6.85 9.79 12.35
C LYS A 56 5.58 10.61 12.35
N GLU A 57 4.84 10.59 11.24
CA GLU A 57 3.66 11.44 11.03
C GLU A 57 2.41 10.86 11.70
N ARG A 58 2.31 9.54 11.76
CA ARG A 58 1.13 8.81 12.25
C ARG A 58 1.58 7.64 13.11
N PRO A 59 1.91 7.88 14.38
CA PRO A 59 2.37 6.82 15.27
C PRO A 59 1.30 5.75 15.41
N VAL A 60 1.56 4.58 14.82
CA VAL A 60 0.78 3.36 15.02
C VAL A 60 1.57 2.49 16.01
N PRO A 61 0.91 1.71 16.88
CA PRO A 61 1.58 0.69 17.68
C PRO A 61 2.53 -0.17 16.82
N GLN A 62 3.76 -0.37 17.30
CA GLN A 62 4.85 -1.00 16.55
C GLN A 62 4.56 -2.46 16.17
N ASP A 63 3.66 -3.12 16.91
CA ASP A 63 3.14 -4.45 16.67
C ASP A 63 2.11 -4.51 15.53
N ILE A 64 1.35 -3.43 15.32
CA ILE A 64 0.29 -3.37 14.31
C ILE A 64 0.80 -2.74 13.00
N PHE A 65 1.76 -1.81 13.08
CA PHE A 65 2.28 -1.09 11.92
C PHE A 65 2.74 -1.99 10.76
N PRO A 66 3.58 -3.04 10.98
CA PRO A 66 3.99 -3.94 9.92
C PRO A 66 2.82 -4.64 9.22
N LEU A 67 1.79 -5.01 9.98
CA LEU A 67 0.60 -5.68 9.46
C LEU A 67 -0.22 -4.75 8.56
N LEU A 68 -0.48 -3.51 9.00
CA LEU A 68 -1.23 -2.55 8.18
C LEU A 68 -0.50 -2.20 6.89
N LEU A 69 0.83 -2.04 6.96
CA LEU A 69 1.64 -1.77 5.77
C LEU A 69 1.65 -2.96 4.80
N GLN A 70 1.74 -4.19 5.32
CA GLN A 70 1.61 -5.39 4.50
C GLN A 70 0.27 -5.43 3.76
N GLN A 71 -0.83 -5.21 4.48
CA GLN A 71 -2.18 -5.25 3.91
C GLN A 71 -2.38 -4.15 2.86
N ALA A 72 -1.87 -2.94 3.10
CA ALA A 72 -1.92 -1.86 2.11
C ALA A 72 -1.14 -2.21 0.82
N VAL A 73 0.00 -2.88 0.96
CA VAL A 73 0.80 -3.39 -0.16
C VAL A 73 0.05 -4.51 -0.90
N GLU A 74 -0.63 -5.41 -0.18
CA GLU A 74 -1.43 -6.48 -0.78
C GLU A 74 -2.61 -5.94 -1.60
N LEU A 75 -3.34 -4.96 -1.07
CA LEU A 75 -4.43 -4.28 -1.78
C LEU A 75 -3.91 -3.56 -3.03
N THR A 76 -2.79 -2.85 -2.92
CA THR A 76 -2.18 -2.19 -4.09
C THR A 76 -1.70 -3.19 -5.13
N ALA A 77 -1.15 -4.33 -4.71
CA ALA A 77 -0.80 -5.40 -5.63
C ALA A 77 -2.03 -5.99 -6.33
N ALA A 78 -3.18 -6.06 -5.66
CA ALA A 78 -4.44 -6.45 -6.27
C ALA A 78 -4.90 -5.43 -7.32
N ASP A 79 -4.73 -4.13 -7.07
CA ASP A 79 -5.02 -3.08 -8.08
C ASP A 79 -4.14 -3.21 -9.32
N ILE A 80 -2.85 -3.53 -9.14
CA ILE A 80 -1.94 -3.81 -10.27
C ILE A 80 -2.42 -5.03 -11.07
N LEU A 81 -2.79 -6.12 -10.40
CA LEU A 81 -3.17 -7.37 -11.04
C LEU A 81 -4.55 -7.30 -11.71
N SER A 82 -5.43 -6.43 -11.23
CA SER A 82 -6.78 -6.20 -11.77
C SER A 82 -6.84 -5.08 -12.81
N ASP A 83 -5.70 -4.50 -13.17
CA ASP A 83 -5.57 -3.38 -14.11
C ASP A 83 -6.23 -2.07 -13.65
N ALA A 84 -6.65 -1.99 -12.37
CA ALA A 84 -7.08 -0.73 -11.74
C ALA A 84 -5.90 0.28 -11.67
N ILE A 85 -4.69 -0.22 -11.44
CA ILE A 85 -3.45 0.46 -11.81
C ILE A 85 -2.98 -0.10 -13.13
N ALA A 86 -3.26 0.64 -14.19
CA ALA A 86 -3.04 0.21 -15.56
C ALA A 86 -1.56 -0.08 -15.84
N LEU A 87 -1.32 -1.03 -16.73
CA LEU A 87 0.02 -1.34 -17.24
C LEU A 87 0.68 -0.15 -17.94
N ALA A 88 -0.06 0.53 -18.82
CA ALA A 88 0.40 1.64 -19.64
C ALA A 88 -0.59 2.83 -19.54
N PRO A 89 -0.64 3.51 -18.38
CA PRO A 89 -1.58 4.60 -18.18
C PRO A 89 -1.21 5.81 -19.05
N VAL A 90 -2.24 6.47 -19.59
CA VAL A 90 -2.10 7.71 -20.38
C VAL A 90 -2.27 8.95 -19.49
N LEU A 91 -3.08 8.84 -18.44
CA LEU A 91 -3.55 9.99 -17.65
C LEU A 91 -2.78 10.21 -16.35
N TYR A 92 -1.90 9.28 -15.97
CA TYR A 92 -1.15 9.36 -14.72
C TYR A 92 0.19 8.65 -14.84
N ASP A 93 1.13 9.06 -13.99
CA ASP A 93 2.36 8.31 -13.75
C ASP A 93 2.07 7.08 -12.88
N ARG A 94 2.46 5.90 -13.37
CA ARG A 94 2.14 4.63 -12.72
C ARG A 94 2.76 4.50 -11.34
N ASP A 95 4.02 4.92 -11.21
CA ASP A 95 4.75 4.84 -9.95
C ASP A 95 4.09 5.73 -8.89
N SER A 96 3.75 6.96 -9.27
CA SER A 96 2.97 7.88 -8.43
C SER A 96 1.64 7.29 -8.00
N LYS A 97 0.92 6.59 -8.90
CA LYS A 97 -0.34 5.95 -8.55
C LYS A 97 -0.17 4.81 -7.55
N ILE A 98 0.89 4.01 -7.70
CA ILE A 98 1.22 2.95 -6.73
C ILE A 98 1.54 3.55 -5.36
N MET A 99 2.32 4.65 -5.34
CA MET A 99 2.65 5.33 -4.09
C MET A 99 1.40 5.89 -3.38
N GLU A 100 0.51 6.51 -4.16
CA GLU A 100 -0.78 7.01 -3.69
C GLU A 100 -1.66 5.89 -3.14
N SER A 101 -1.80 4.77 -3.87
CA SER A 101 -2.63 3.64 -3.45
C SER A 101 -2.14 3.02 -2.14
N VAL A 102 -0.83 2.75 -1.98
CA VAL A 102 -0.31 2.20 -0.71
C VAL A 102 -0.60 3.14 0.45
N THR A 103 -0.36 4.44 0.27
CA THR A 103 -0.58 5.45 1.32
C THR A 103 -2.06 5.58 1.68
N THR A 104 -2.93 5.54 0.67
CA THR A 104 -4.39 5.60 0.82
C THR A 104 -4.91 4.38 1.57
N TYR A 105 -4.57 3.17 1.11
CA TYR A 105 -5.00 1.94 1.77
C TYR A 105 -4.47 1.84 3.20
N PHE A 106 -3.21 2.22 3.44
CA PHE A 106 -2.67 2.27 4.79
C PHE A 106 -3.50 3.19 5.69
N SER A 107 -3.85 4.38 5.20
CA SER A 107 -4.69 5.34 5.94
C SER A 107 -6.06 4.77 6.26
N TRP A 108 -6.73 4.12 5.30
CA TRP A 108 -8.03 3.50 5.52
C TRP A 108 -7.95 2.36 6.53
N LEU A 109 -6.98 1.46 6.39
CA LEU A 109 -6.77 0.35 7.31
C LEU A 109 -6.44 0.84 8.72
N GLN A 110 -5.63 1.89 8.84
CA GLN A 110 -5.35 2.53 10.12
C GLN A 110 -6.63 3.04 10.77
N THR A 111 -7.47 3.78 10.03
CA THR A 111 -8.77 4.25 10.54
C THR A 111 -9.66 3.09 10.96
N CYS A 112 -9.82 2.06 10.12
CA CYS A 112 -10.66 0.90 10.46
C CYS A 112 -10.19 0.11 11.68
N THR A 113 -8.88 0.11 11.96
CA THR A 113 -8.29 -0.68 13.05
C THR A 113 -8.21 0.11 14.37
N LEU A 114 -8.03 1.43 14.29
CA LEU A 114 -7.83 2.31 15.45
C LEU A 114 -9.05 3.20 15.77
N SER A 115 -10.18 3.01 15.09
CA SER A 115 -11.44 3.68 15.47
C SER A 115 -11.87 3.19 16.85
N ASP A 116 -11.91 4.09 17.83
CA ASP A 116 -12.46 3.80 19.16
C ASP A 116 -13.95 3.43 19.07
N PRO A 117 -14.50 2.60 20.00
CA PRO A 117 -15.91 2.20 19.99
C PRO A 117 -16.93 3.32 20.29
N GLU A 118 -16.51 4.58 20.43
CA GLU A 118 -17.33 5.64 21.01
C GLU A 118 -18.25 6.38 20.02
N ASP A 119 -18.23 6.07 18.71
CA ASP A 119 -19.14 6.72 17.74
C ASP A 119 -20.47 5.96 17.54
N ASN A 120 -20.79 5.03 18.47
CA ASN A 120 -22.08 4.37 18.54
C ASN A 120 -22.89 4.88 19.76
N ASP A 121 -22.77 6.17 20.09
CA ASP A 121 -23.74 6.84 20.95
C ASP A 121 -25.01 7.09 20.12
N MET A 122 -25.80 6.03 20.02
CA MET A 122 -27.15 6.05 19.51
C MET A 122 -27.93 6.99 20.42
N THR A 123 -28.07 8.23 19.96
CA THR A 123 -28.94 9.27 20.51
C THR A 123 -30.33 8.70 20.81
N VAL A 124 -30.51 8.16 22.02
CA VAL A 124 -31.82 7.94 22.60
C VAL A 124 -32.32 9.34 22.93
N LEU A 125 -33.14 9.88 22.02
CA LEU A 125 -33.92 11.08 22.28
C LEU A 125 -34.70 10.88 23.59
N GLU A 126 -34.26 11.53 24.66
CA GLU A 126 -35.12 11.81 25.81
C GLU A 126 -36.24 12.73 25.31
N ASN A 127 -37.45 12.17 25.19
CA ASN A 127 -38.67 12.97 25.13
C ASN A 127 -38.89 13.59 26.51
N PRO A 128 -38.93 14.94 26.65
CA PRO A 128 -39.54 15.54 27.81
C PRO A 128 -41.04 15.56 27.57
N SER A 129 -41.77 14.58 28.11
CA SER A 129 -43.21 14.70 28.28
C SER A 129 -43.49 15.65 29.44
N THR A 130 -43.86 16.88 29.07
CA THR A 130 -44.65 17.81 29.88
C THR A 130 -45.95 17.16 30.36
N GLU A 131 -46.16 17.11 31.68
CA GLU A 131 -47.25 17.74 32.46
C GLU A 131 -47.15 17.37 33.95
#